data_AF-A0AAD5UGE2-F1
#
_entry.id   AF-A0AAD5UGE2-F1
#
_cell.length_a   1.000
_cell.length_b   1.000
_cell.length_c   1.000
_cell.angle_alpha   90.00
_cell.angle_beta   90.00
_cell.angle_gamma   90.00
#
_symmetry.space_group_name_H-M   'P 1'
#
loop_
_entity.id
_entity.type
_entity.pdbx_description
1 polymer ?
#
loop_
_entity_poly.entity_id
_entity_poly.type
_entity_poly.pdbx_seq_one_letter_code
_entity_poly.pdbx_strand_id
1 'polypeptide(L)'
;MKIVGLTGGISTGKSTVSHFLATSQIPILDADVVAKEVVKPGEVCYHLILDHFGLDILDYNSHIDRAALGNIIFTNAEERAALNNITHPRIRIELLKQVLVQFLKGKSMVVLDTPLLFEAGFYRWVHTTVVVYCPAPMQLDRLIARDGITIAQAQNKMNSQMSIEQKKTLAHHVIDNSGSMASTRKQADNLIKELTPPTYTTLFMWVIFFWPALWLYVILEVYTRIDRMRHLGIFTHRPIPEVVRTKKPFVHGSVPPAAGPSL
;
A
#
# COMPACT_ATOMS: atom_id res chain seq x y z
N MET A 1 9.92 -3.39 2.25
CA MET A 1 8.90 -3.66 3.29
C MET A 1 7.86 -4.60 2.70
N LYS A 2 7.47 -5.64 3.43
CA LYS A 2 6.50 -6.64 2.98
C LYS A 2 5.08 -6.21 3.35
N ILE A 3 4.16 -6.29 2.39
CA ILE A 3 2.73 -6.01 2.61
C ILE A 3 2.00 -7.35 2.65
N VAL A 4 1.35 -7.64 3.77
CA VAL A 4 0.63 -8.90 4.01
C VAL A 4 -0.86 -8.61 4.00
N GLY A 5 -1.64 -9.30 3.16
CA GLY A 5 -3.10 -9.18 3.18
C GLY A 5 -3.69 -10.15 4.18
N LEU A 6 -4.29 -9.65 5.26
CA LEU A 6 -5.06 -10.46 6.21
C LEU A 6 -6.54 -10.43 5.83
N THR A 7 -7.11 -11.61 5.64
CA THR A 7 -8.53 -11.76 5.32
C THR A 7 -9.17 -12.89 6.11
N GLY A 8 -10.49 -12.97 6.05
CA GLY A 8 -11.28 -13.98 6.72
C GLY A 8 -12.75 -13.81 6.38
N GLY A 9 -13.50 -14.90 6.51
CA GLY A 9 -14.96 -14.87 6.41
C GLY A 9 -15.60 -14.27 7.65
N ILE A 10 -16.92 -14.10 7.61
CA ILE A 10 -17.72 -13.67 8.77
C ILE A 10 -17.48 -14.62 9.94
N SER A 11 -17.31 -14.09 11.15
CA SER A 11 -17.15 -14.85 12.39
C SER A 11 -15.98 -15.86 12.42
N THR A 12 -14.98 -15.68 11.54
CA THR A 12 -13.75 -16.49 11.56
C THR A 12 -12.76 -16.09 12.66
N GLY A 13 -12.93 -14.92 13.27
CA GLY A 13 -12.02 -14.40 14.30
C GLY A 13 -10.79 -13.67 13.75
N LYS A 14 -10.90 -13.08 12.55
CA LYS A 14 -9.88 -12.20 11.95
C LYS A 14 -9.38 -11.11 12.91
N SER A 15 -10.28 -10.48 13.64
CA SER A 15 -9.94 -9.44 14.63
C SER A 15 -9.02 -9.96 15.74
N THR A 16 -9.20 -11.20 16.18
CA THR A 16 -8.33 -11.84 17.16
C THR A 16 -6.90 -12.00 16.63
N VAL A 17 -6.76 -12.49 15.41
CA VAL A 17 -5.45 -12.63 14.76
C VAL A 17 -4.81 -11.27 14.51
N SER A 18 -5.59 -10.30 14.03
CA SER A 18 -5.17 -8.91 13.83
C SER A 18 -4.62 -8.30 15.13
N HIS A 19 -5.28 -8.55 16.27
CA HIS A 19 -4.81 -8.13 17.59
C HIS A 19 -3.48 -8.81 18.00
N PHE A 20 -3.31 -10.11 17.74
CA PHE A 20 -2.05 -10.80 18.00
C PHE A 20 -0.90 -10.20 17.18
N LEU A 21 -1.13 -9.93 15.89
CA LEU A 21 -0.13 -9.29 15.02
C LEU A 21 0.21 -7.87 15.51
N ALA A 22 -0.79 -7.09 15.92
CA ALA A 22 -0.59 -5.75 16.48
C ALA A 22 0.26 -5.78 17.77
N THR A 23 0.04 -6.77 18.64
CA THR A 23 0.82 -6.96 19.88
C THR A 23 2.31 -7.20 19.59
N SER A 24 2.62 -7.79 18.44
CA SER A 24 3.98 -8.01 17.93
C SER A 24 4.56 -6.78 17.20
N GLN A 25 4.00 -5.58 17.41
CA GLN A 25 4.45 -4.30 16.86
C GLN A 25 4.38 -4.17 15.33
N ILE A 26 3.57 -5.02 14.68
CA ILE A 26 3.30 -4.98 13.25
C ILE A 26 2.13 -4.00 13.01
N PRO A 27 2.32 -2.95 12.19
CA PRO A 27 1.23 -2.05 11.86
C PRO A 27 0.11 -2.76 11.10
N ILE A 28 -1.12 -2.58 11.57
CA ILE A 28 -2.34 -3.03 10.90
C ILE A 28 -2.98 -1.82 10.20
N LEU A 29 -3.21 -1.94 8.90
CA LEU A 29 -3.91 -0.97 8.07
C LEU A 29 -5.29 -1.54 7.74
N ASP A 30 -6.33 -1.03 8.40
CA ASP A 30 -7.70 -1.51 8.23
C ASP A 30 -8.34 -0.83 7.01
N ALA A 31 -8.60 -1.59 5.94
CA ALA A 31 -9.18 -1.05 4.72
C ALA A 31 -10.63 -0.59 4.93
N ASP A 32 -11.37 -1.18 5.87
CA ASP A 32 -12.75 -0.77 6.16
C ASP A 32 -12.77 0.58 6.88
N VAL A 33 -11.77 0.87 7.71
CA VAL A 33 -11.59 2.21 8.29
C VAL A 33 -11.26 3.22 7.21
N VAL A 34 -10.29 2.91 6.34
CA VAL A 34 -9.93 3.81 5.23
C VAL A 34 -11.12 4.07 4.30
N ALA A 35 -11.89 3.04 3.97
CA ALA A 35 -13.09 3.17 3.14
C ALA A 35 -14.12 4.14 3.74
N LYS A 36 -14.23 4.20 5.07
CA LYS A 36 -15.12 5.14 5.76
C LYS A 36 -14.54 6.56 5.81
N GLU A 37 -13.21 6.69 5.88
CA GLU A 37 -12.55 7.99 5.93
C GLU A 37 -12.61 8.73 4.61
N VAL A 38 -12.40 8.02 3.48
CA VAL A 38 -12.39 8.65 2.15
C VAL A 38 -13.74 9.21 1.71
N VAL A 39 -14.84 8.81 2.37
CA VAL A 39 -16.20 9.27 2.08
C VAL A 39 -16.74 10.26 3.12
N LYS A 40 -15.90 10.77 4.03
CA LYS A 40 -16.31 11.79 5.00
C LYS A 40 -16.61 13.14 4.30
N PRO A 41 -17.49 13.97 4.88
CA PRO A 41 -17.73 15.32 4.37
C PRO A 41 -16.42 16.09 4.18
N GLY A 42 -16.27 16.73 3.01
CA GLY A 42 -15.06 17.45 2.61
C GLY A 42 -14.03 16.62 1.83
N GLU A 43 -14.19 15.31 1.74
CA GLU A 43 -13.37 14.48 0.85
C GLU A 43 -13.86 14.50 -0.60
N VAL A 44 -12.93 14.27 -1.53
CA VAL A 44 -13.24 14.25 -2.97
C VAL A 44 -14.26 13.15 -3.30
N CYS A 45 -14.16 11.96 -2.71
CA CYS A 45 -15.13 10.90 -2.98
C CYS A 45 -16.52 11.23 -2.43
N TYR A 46 -16.62 12.00 -1.34
CA TYR A 46 -17.93 12.44 -0.83
C TYR A 46 -18.67 13.27 -1.88
N HIS A 47 -17.99 14.24 -2.50
CA HIS A 47 -18.59 15.05 -3.57
C HIS A 47 -18.94 14.23 -4.81
N LEU A 48 -18.03 13.37 -5.29
CA LEU A 48 -18.31 12.51 -6.45
C LEU A 48 -19.48 11.54 -6.22
N ILE A 49 -19.64 11.05 -5.00
CA ILE A 49 -20.79 10.21 -4.62
C ILE A 49 -22.08 11.03 -4.68
N LEU A 50 -22.10 12.26 -4.17
CA LEU A 50 -23.30 13.11 -4.24
C LEU A 50 -23.65 13.54 -5.66
N ASP A 51 -22.65 13.80 -6.50
CA ASP A 51 -22.87 14.17 -7.91
C ASP A 51 -23.56 13.02 -8.68
N HIS A 52 -23.26 11.77 -8.32
CA HIS A 52 -23.81 10.58 -8.98
C HIS A 52 -25.15 10.12 -8.36
N PHE A 53 -25.22 10.04 -7.03
CA PHE A 53 -26.37 9.46 -6.30
C PHE A 53 -27.38 10.51 -5.82
N GLY A 54 -27.08 11.79 -5.95
CA GLY A 54 -27.92 12.89 -5.47
C GLY A 54 -27.75 13.15 -3.97
N LEU A 55 -28.53 14.12 -3.47
CA LEU A 55 -28.52 14.52 -2.06
C LEU A 55 -29.40 13.64 -1.17
N ASP A 56 -30.26 12.81 -1.76
CA ASP A 56 -31.22 11.95 -1.03
C ASP A 56 -30.53 10.84 -0.21
N ILE A 57 -29.24 10.60 -0.45
CA ILE A 57 -28.41 9.66 0.32
C ILE A 57 -27.74 10.31 1.54
N LEU A 58 -28.09 11.55 1.90
CA LEU A 58 -27.57 12.24 3.06
C LEU A 58 -28.48 12.08 4.28
N ASP A 59 -27.86 11.94 5.46
CA ASP A 59 -28.55 12.06 6.74
C ASP A 59 -28.74 13.53 7.15
N TYR A 60 -29.43 13.75 8.28
CA TYR A 60 -29.70 15.09 8.82
C TYR A 60 -28.43 15.88 9.20
N ASN A 61 -27.28 15.22 9.32
CA ASN A 61 -25.98 15.82 9.63
C ASN A 61 -25.11 16.01 8.37
N SER A 62 -25.66 15.84 7.17
CA SER A 62 -24.89 15.87 5.90
C SER A 62 -23.79 14.80 5.83
N HIS A 63 -23.99 13.64 6.46
CA HIS A 63 -23.16 12.45 6.21
C HIS A 63 -23.88 11.52 5.24
N ILE A 64 -23.13 10.70 4.52
CA ILE A 64 -23.73 9.65 3.67
C ILE A 64 -24.44 8.63 4.56
N ASP A 65 -25.75 8.51 4.38
CA ASP A 65 -26.56 7.45 4.97
C ASP A 65 -26.23 6.12 4.26
N ARG A 66 -25.53 5.26 5.01
CA ARG A 66 -25.11 3.94 4.52
C ARG A 66 -26.27 2.98 4.32
N ALA A 67 -27.38 3.15 5.03
CA ALA A 67 -28.55 2.33 4.83
C ALA A 67 -29.23 2.71 3.52
N ALA A 68 -29.44 4.00 3.27
CA ALA A 68 -29.99 4.51 2.01
C ALA A 68 -29.11 4.13 0.81
N LEU A 69 -27.80 4.45 0.85
CA LEU A 69 -26.87 4.09 -0.21
C LEU A 69 -26.75 2.57 -0.38
N GLY A 70 -26.75 1.82 0.73
CA GLY A 70 -26.73 0.36 0.75
C GLY A 70 -27.91 -0.25 -0.01
N ASN A 71 -29.12 0.28 0.17
CA ASN A 71 -30.31 -0.20 -0.52
C ASN A 71 -30.24 0.00 -2.04
N ILE A 72 -29.67 1.14 -2.48
CA ILE A 72 -29.49 1.44 -3.91
C ILE A 72 -28.48 0.47 -4.54
N ILE A 73 -27.30 0.31 -3.94
CA ILE A 73 -26.24 -0.54 -4.51
C ILE A 73 -26.50 -2.04 -4.35
N PHE A 74 -27.36 -2.43 -3.40
CA PHE A 74 -27.75 -3.83 -3.23
C PHE A 74 -28.73 -4.28 -4.31
N THR A 75 -29.61 -3.38 -4.76
CA THR A 75 -30.62 -3.66 -5.77
C THR A 75 -30.12 -3.44 -7.20
N ASN A 76 -29.15 -2.55 -7.41
CA ASN A 76 -28.61 -2.23 -8.72
C ASN A 76 -27.09 -2.51 -8.82
N ALA A 77 -26.73 -3.48 -9.68
CA ALA A 77 -25.34 -3.87 -9.91
C ALA A 77 -24.51 -2.80 -10.63
N GLU A 78 -25.12 -1.97 -11.49
CA GLU A 78 -24.47 -0.85 -12.16
C GLU A 78 -24.11 0.25 -11.16
N GLU A 79 -25.03 0.57 -10.26
CA GLU A 79 -24.80 1.55 -9.19
C GLU A 79 -23.70 1.09 -8.22
N ARG A 80 -23.69 -0.20 -7.89
CA ARG A 80 -22.59 -0.78 -7.10
C ARG A 80 -21.25 -0.64 -7.82
N ALA A 81 -21.22 -0.84 -9.13
CA ALA A 81 -20.00 -0.67 -9.92
C ALA A 81 -19.56 0.81 -9.98
N ALA A 82 -20.50 1.74 -10.12
CA ALA A 82 -20.23 3.18 -10.07
C ALA A 82 -19.61 3.61 -8.74
N LEU A 83 -20.22 3.21 -7.61
CA LEU A 83 -19.67 3.50 -6.28
C LEU A 83 -18.26 2.93 -6.10
N ASN A 84 -18.05 1.67 -6.51
CA ASN A 84 -16.75 1.02 -6.46
C ASN A 84 -15.71 1.76 -7.31
N ASN A 85 -16.07 2.22 -8.51
CA ASN A 85 -15.17 2.97 -9.39
C ASN A 85 -14.77 4.33 -8.80
N ILE A 86 -15.69 5.01 -8.11
CA ILE A 86 -15.42 6.27 -7.40
C ILE A 86 -14.50 6.03 -6.19
N THR A 87 -14.75 4.98 -5.41
CA THR A 87 -14.10 4.79 -4.10
C THR A 87 -12.78 4.04 -4.16
N HIS A 88 -12.67 2.97 -4.96
CA HIS A 88 -11.47 2.11 -4.96
C HIS A 88 -10.15 2.84 -5.27
N PRO A 89 -10.07 3.76 -6.25
CA PRO A 89 -8.84 4.48 -6.52
C PRO A 89 -8.37 5.29 -5.30
N ARG A 90 -9.31 5.96 -4.62
CA ARG A 90 -9.00 6.79 -3.44
C ARG A 90 -8.59 5.93 -2.25
N ILE A 91 -9.29 4.83 -1.99
CA ILE A 91 -8.93 3.87 -0.94
C ILE A 91 -7.50 3.35 -1.16
N ARG A 92 -7.16 2.98 -2.40
CA ARG A 92 -5.80 2.51 -2.74
C ARG A 92 -4.74 3.56 -2.50
N ILE A 93 -5.00 4.82 -2.86
CA ILE A 93 -4.08 5.94 -2.62
C ILE A 93 -3.87 6.16 -1.12
N GLU A 94 -4.93 6.18 -0.32
CA GLU A 94 -4.81 6.37 1.13
C GLU A 94 -4.09 5.21 1.81
N LEU A 95 -4.39 3.97 1.44
CA LEU A 95 -3.65 2.79 1.91
C LEU A 95 -2.16 2.89 1.53
N LEU A 96 -1.84 3.28 0.29
CA LEU A 96 -0.46 3.44 -0.15
C LEU A 96 0.28 4.52 0.64
N LYS A 97 -0.38 5.65 0.95
CA LYS A 97 0.18 6.68 1.84
C LYS A 97 0.47 6.13 3.22
N GLN A 98 -0.45 5.39 3.82
CA GLN A 98 -0.24 4.78 5.14
C GLN A 98 0.91 3.77 5.12
N VAL A 99 0.99 2.94 4.08
CA VAL A 99 2.12 2.03 3.82
C VAL A 99 3.43 2.82 3.75
N LEU A 100 3.49 3.90 2.97
CA LEU A 100 4.69 4.73 2.84
C LEU A 100 5.12 5.35 4.18
N VAL A 101 4.17 5.83 4.98
CA VAL A 101 4.46 6.35 6.33
C VAL A 101 5.09 5.28 7.22
N GLN A 102 4.59 4.04 7.19
CA GLN A 102 5.18 2.95 7.96
C GLN A 102 6.56 2.54 7.43
N PHE A 103 6.74 2.58 6.10
CA PHE A 103 8.05 2.38 5.48
C PHE A 103 9.08 3.39 5.99
N LEU A 104 8.74 4.68 6.00
CA LEU A 104 9.61 5.75 6.50
C LEU A 104 9.91 5.62 8.00
N LYS A 105 9.01 5.01 8.78
CA LYS A 105 9.23 4.65 10.19
C LYS A 105 10.14 3.42 10.37
N GLY A 106 10.70 2.87 9.29
CA GLY A 106 11.61 1.73 9.33
C GLY A 106 10.90 0.39 9.56
N LYS A 107 9.58 0.29 9.36
CA LYS A 107 8.86 -0.96 9.51
C LYS A 107 9.18 -1.90 8.36
N SER A 108 9.52 -3.15 8.68
CA SER A 108 9.86 -4.18 7.70
C SER A 108 8.62 -4.85 7.10
N MET A 109 7.49 -4.83 7.81
CA MET A 109 6.23 -5.46 7.43
C MET A 109 5.02 -4.64 7.87
N VAL A 110 3.96 -4.67 7.06
CA VAL A 110 2.63 -4.11 7.37
C VAL A 110 1.56 -5.10 6.97
N VAL A 111 0.43 -5.08 7.68
CA VAL A 111 -0.72 -5.95 7.41
C VAL A 111 -1.87 -5.10 6.90
N LEU A 112 -2.36 -5.40 5.69
CA LEU A 112 -3.59 -4.86 5.15
C LEU A 112 -4.74 -5.76 5.62
N ASP A 113 -5.58 -5.25 6.50
CA ASP A 113 -6.69 -6.00 7.08
C ASP A 113 -8.00 -5.69 6.33
N THR A 114 -8.59 -6.70 5.68
CA THR A 114 -9.89 -6.55 5.01
C THR A 114 -10.62 -7.89 4.84
N PRO A 115 -11.93 -7.95 5.15
CA PRO A 115 -12.73 -9.17 4.92
C PRO A 115 -12.92 -9.49 3.42
N LEU A 116 -12.84 -8.49 2.55
CA LEU A 116 -13.12 -8.60 1.11
C LEU A 116 -11.84 -8.57 0.26
N LEU A 117 -10.74 -9.14 0.77
CA LEU A 117 -9.41 -9.04 0.13
C LEU A 117 -9.40 -9.57 -1.31
N PHE A 118 -10.07 -10.70 -1.56
CA PHE A 118 -10.12 -11.32 -2.88
C PHE A 118 -11.20 -10.68 -3.74
N GLU A 119 -12.37 -10.44 -3.16
CA GLU A 119 -13.54 -9.86 -3.83
C GLU A 119 -13.26 -8.44 -4.34
N ALA A 120 -12.55 -7.62 -3.57
CA ALA A 120 -12.16 -6.26 -3.96
C ALA A 120 -10.84 -6.19 -4.74
N GLY A 121 -10.20 -7.34 -5.03
CA GLY A 121 -8.98 -7.40 -5.82
C GLY A 121 -7.71 -6.90 -5.11
N PHE A 122 -7.77 -6.64 -3.80
CA PHE A 122 -6.61 -6.19 -3.00
C PHE A 122 -5.50 -7.23 -2.90
N TYR A 123 -5.82 -8.51 -3.11
CA TYR A 123 -4.82 -9.58 -3.16
C TYR A 123 -3.69 -9.32 -4.20
N ARG A 124 -3.95 -8.52 -5.25
CA ARG A 124 -2.98 -8.14 -6.28
C ARG A 124 -1.98 -7.07 -5.82
N TRP A 125 -2.26 -6.41 -4.69
CA TRP A 125 -1.47 -5.32 -4.12
C TRP A 125 -0.62 -5.75 -2.92
N VAL A 126 -0.78 -7.00 -2.48
CA VAL A 126 -0.04 -7.56 -1.35
C VAL A 126 0.94 -8.61 -1.83
N HIS A 127 2.01 -8.83 -1.06
CA HIS A 127 3.06 -9.80 -1.38
C HIS A 127 2.65 -11.22 -1.00
N THR A 128 1.82 -11.35 0.03
CA THR A 128 1.32 -12.64 0.53
C THR A 128 -0.06 -12.44 1.11
N THR A 129 -0.90 -13.46 1.05
CA THR A 129 -2.26 -13.46 1.55
C THR A 129 -2.39 -14.48 2.66
N VAL A 130 -3.01 -14.06 3.76
CA VAL A 130 -3.22 -14.85 4.96
C VAL A 130 -4.72 -14.88 5.22
N VAL A 131 -5.29 -16.07 5.28
CA VAL A 131 -6.70 -16.23 5.62
C VAL A 131 -6.83 -16.79 7.04
N VAL A 132 -7.68 -16.16 7.83
CA VAL A 132 -8.14 -16.71 9.11
C VAL A 132 -9.31 -17.64 8.83
N TYR A 133 -9.09 -18.92 9.10
CA TYR A 133 -9.99 -20.00 8.75
C TYR A 133 -10.78 -20.50 9.97
N CYS A 134 -12.03 -20.85 9.72
CA CYS A 134 -12.90 -21.55 10.66
C CYS A 134 -13.97 -22.27 9.84
N PRO A 135 -14.37 -23.52 10.16
CA PRO A 135 -15.40 -24.24 9.43
C PRO A 135 -16.74 -23.47 9.37
N ALA A 136 -17.47 -23.61 8.28
CA ALA A 136 -18.75 -22.91 8.09
C ALA A 136 -19.78 -23.14 9.21
N PRO A 137 -19.96 -24.36 9.77
CA PRO A 137 -20.86 -24.57 10.91
C PRO A 137 -20.48 -23.71 12.13
N MET A 138 -19.19 -23.62 12.43
CA MET A 138 -18.69 -22.82 13.56
C MET A 138 -18.80 -21.31 13.30
N GLN A 139 -18.66 -20.86 12.04
CA GLN A 139 -18.95 -19.47 11.68
C GLN A 139 -20.42 -19.12 11.93
N LEU A 140 -21.33 -20.03 11.57
CA LEU A 140 -22.77 -19.86 11.76
C LEU A 140 -23.11 -19.72 13.25
N ASP A 141 -22.63 -20.65 14.08
CA ASP A 141 -22.86 -20.63 15.53
C ASP A 141 -22.34 -19.34 16.17
N ARG A 142 -21.11 -18.95 15.82
CA ARG A 142 -20.49 -17.70 16.31
C ARG A 142 -21.25 -16.46 15.84
N LEU A 143 -21.75 -16.45 14.60
CA LEU A 143 -22.51 -15.34 14.05
C LEU A 143 -23.86 -15.18 14.74
N ILE A 144 -24.58 -16.28 14.98
CA ILE A 144 -25.85 -16.29 15.70
C ILE A 144 -25.64 -15.82 17.14
N ALA A 145 -24.63 -16.36 17.83
CA ALA A 145 -24.33 -15.99 19.21
C ALA A 145 -23.94 -14.50 19.35
N ARG A 146 -23.23 -13.93 18.36
CA ARG A 146 -22.78 -12.54 18.37
C ARG A 146 -23.88 -11.55 18.00
N ASP A 147 -24.65 -11.83 16.94
CA ASP A 147 -25.60 -10.89 16.36
C ASP A 147 -27.05 -11.12 16.84
N GLY A 148 -27.35 -12.26 17.49
CA GLY A 148 -28.71 -12.60 17.94
C GLY A 148 -29.72 -12.82 16.81
N ILE A 149 -29.25 -13.24 15.62
CA ILE A 149 -30.05 -13.37 14.40
C ILE A 149 -30.51 -14.81 14.13
N THR A 150 -31.48 -14.98 13.24
CA THR A 150 -31.94 -16.31 12.83
C THR A 150 -30.89 -17.04 11.98
N ILE A 151 -30.98 -18.38 11.95
CA ILE A 151 -30.11 -19.22 11.10
C ILE A 151 -30.17 -18.77 9.64
N ALA A 152 -31.37 -18.52 9.11
CA ALA A 152 -31.56 -18.09 7.72
C ALA A 152 -30.88 -16.73 7.44
N GLN A 153 -31.00 -15.76 8.36
CA GLN A 153 -30.32 -14.48 8.23
C GLN A 153 -28.79 -14.63 8.29
N ALA A 154 -28.29 -15.47 9.18
CA ALA A 154 -26.87 -15.76 9.32
C ALA A 154 -26.30 -16.41 8.06
N GLN A 155 -27.02 -17.38 7.47
CA GLN A 155 -26.66 -18.01 6.21
C GLN A 155 -26.65 -17.02 5.04
N ASN A 156 -27.66 -16.16 4.93
CA ASN A 156 -27.68 -15.12 3.89
C ASN A 156 -26.49 -14.17 4.01
N LYS A 157 -26.12 -13.76 5.23
CA LYS A 157 -24.91 -12.97 5.46
C LYS A 157 -23.65 -13.72 5.03
N MET A 158 -23.49 -14.99 5.42
CA MET A 158 -22.34 -15.79 5.04
C MET A 158 -22.24 -15.97 3.51
N ASN A 159 -23.36 -16.19 2.83
CA ASN A 159 -23.42 -16.40 1.39
C ASN A 159 -23.18 -15.11 0.58
N SER A 160 -23.24 -13.93 1.20
CA SER A 160 -22.93 -12.66 0.54
C SER A 160 -21.43 -12.47 0.25
N GLN A 161 -20.57 -13.31 0.83
CA GLN A 161 -19.12 -13.27 0.67
C GLN A 161 -18.61 -14.55 -0.02
N MET A 162 -17.40 -14.50 -0.56
CA MET A 162 -16.74 -15.71 -1.06
C MET A 162 -16.61 -16.73 0.08
N SER A 163 -16.86 -18.01 -0.23
CA SER A 163 -16.86 -19.05 0.81
C SER A 163 -15.48 -19.18 1.47
N ILE A 164 -15.46 -19.56 2.74
CA ILE A 164 -14.20 -19.68 3.47
C ILE A 164 -13.25 -20.71 2.85
N GLU A 165 -13.80 -21.78 2.27
CA GLU A 165 -13.02 -22.83 1.60
C GLU A 165 -12.39 -22.33 0.29
N GLN A 166 -13.10 -21.46 -0.45
CA GLN A 166 -12.53 -20.78 -1.61
C GLN A 166 -11.41 -19.83 -1.18
N LYS A 167 -11.63 -19.01 -0.15
CA LYS A 167 -10.58 -18.11 0.40
C LYS A 167 -9.36 -18.90 0.88
N LYS A 168 -9.57 -20.07 1.50
CA LYS A 168 -8.51 -21.00 1.92
C LYS A 168 -7.66 -21.47 0.75
N THR A 169 -8.30 -21.86 -0.35
CA THR A 169 -7.60 -22.32 -1.57
C THR A 169 -6.79 -21.20 -2.24
N LEU A 170 -7.26 -19.95 -2.18
CA LEU A 170 -6.60 -18.80 -2.78
C LEU A 170 -5.50 -18.17 -1.91
N ALA A 171 -5.41 -18.56 -0.64
CA ALA A 171 -4.47 -17.96 0.31
C ALA A 171 -3.09 -18.62 0.24
N HIS A 172 -2.04 -17.83 0.46
CA HIS A 172 -0.67 -18.36 0.60
C HIS A 172 -0.48 -19.04 1.96
N HIS A 173 -1.11 -18.49 3.00
CA HIS A 173 -1.07 -19.04 4.36
C HIS A 173 -2.46 -19.08 4.98
N VAL A 174 -2.67 -20.06 5.85
CA VAL A 174 -3.92 -20.28 6.57
C VAL A 174 -3.63 -20.28 8.07
N ILE A 175 -4.36 -19.48 8.83
CA ILE A 175 -4.38 -19.55 10.29
C ILE A 175 -5.70 -20.19 10.70
N ASP A 176 -5.64 -21.38 11.29
CA ASP A 176 -6.83 -22.08 11.79
C ASP A 176 -7.24 -21.55 13.17
N ASN A 177 -8.46 -21.01 13.24
CA ASN A 177 -9.11 -20.51 14.45
C ASN A 177 -10.35 -21.35 14.85
N SER A 178 -10.36 -22.63 14.47
CA SER A 178 -11.32 -23.63 14.95
C SER A 178 -10.95 -24.21 16.32
N GLY A 179 -9.66 -24.22 16.65
CA GLY A 179 -9.13 -24.74 17.91
C GLY A 179 -9.09 -23.72 19.05
N SER A 180 -8.13 -23.92 19.96
CA SER A 180 -7.91 -23.01 21.09
C SER A 180 -7.26 -21.69 20.68
N MET A 181 -7.50 -20.64 21.47
CA MET A 181 -6.82 -19.34 21.31
C MET A 181 -5.28 -19.46 21.35
N ALA A 182 -4.75 -20.38 22.17
CA ALA A 182 -3.32 -20.61 22.27
C ALA A 182 -2.74 -21.22 20.98
N SER A 183 -3.44 -22.17 20.36
CA SER A 183 -3.03 -22.73 19.06
C SER A 183 -3.05 -21.69 17.94
N THR A 184 -4.05 -20.81 17.91
CA THR A 184 -4.15 -19.73 16.93
C THR A 184 -3.04 -18.70 17.13
N ARG A 185 -2.73 -18.35 18.39
CA ARG A 185 -1.61 -17.47 18.71
C ARG A 185 -0.27 -18.06 18.25
N LYS A 186 -0.02 -19.34 18.52
CA LYS A 186 1.19 -20.04 18.07
C LYS A 186 1.34 -20.04 16.54
N GLN A 187 0.24 -20.23 15.82
CA GLN A 187 0.23 -20.13 14.35
C GLN A 187 0.56 -18.72 13.88
N ALA A 188 -0.03 -17.69 14.50
CA ALA A 188 0.28 -16.29 14.19
C ALA A 188 1.75 -15.95 14.46
N ASP A 189 2.31 -16.40 15.59
CA ASP A 189 3.72 -16.17 15.93
C ASP A 189 4.68 -16.86 14.93
N ASN A 190 4.35 -18.08 14.51
CA ASN A 190 5.11 -18.79 13.47
C ASN A 190 5.05 -18.06 12.13
N LEU A 191 3.86 -17.59 11.73
CA LEU A 191 3.67 -16.82 10.52
C LEU A 191 4.49 -15.53 10.54
N ILE A 192 4.53 -14.82 11.66
CA ILE A 192 5.37 -13.62 11.80
C ILE A 192 6.83 -13.96 11.54
N LYS A 193 7.36 -15.04 12.13
CA LYS A 193 8.75 -15.45 11.94
C LYS A 193 9.07 -15.79 10.49
N GLU A 194 8.15 -16.45 9.79
CA GLU A 194 8.30 -16.83 8.39
C GLU A 194 8.21 -15.60 7.45
N LEU A 195 7.31 -14.67 7.74
CA LEU A 195 7.05 -13.53 6.87
C LEU A 195 7.98 -12.35 7.10
N THR A 196 8.56 -12.22 8.29
CA THR A 196 9.45 -11.11 8.63
C THR A 196 10.76 -11.25 7.84
N PRO A 197 11.06 -10.31 6.92
CA PRO A 197 12.30 -10.38 6.16
C PRO A 197 13.50 -10.17 7.11
N PRO A 198 14.67 -10.74 6.77
CA PRO A 198 15.87 -10.51 7.56
C PRO A 198 16.22 -9.02 7.68
N THR A 199 16.75 -8.60 8.83
CA THR A 199 17.09 -7.19 9.07
C THR A 199 18.11 -6.66 8.05
N TYR A 200 19.05 -7.49 7.61
CA TYR A 200 20.10 -7.10 6.66
C TYR A 200 19.55 -6.80 5.25
N THR A 201 18.53 -7.54 4.76
CA THR A 201 17.92 -7.24 3.46
C THR A 201 17.18 -5.92 3.50
N THR A 202 16.54 -5.62 4.63
CA THR A 202 15.86 -4.33 4.85
C THR A 202 16.87 -3.18 4.89
N LEU A 203 17.95 -3.33 5.66
CA LEU A 203 19.01 -2.31 5.77
C LEU A 203 19.73 -2.06 4.44
N PHE A 204 20.04 -3.13 3.71
CA PHE A 204 20.70 -3.05 2.39
C PHE A 204 19.84 -2.33 1.37
N MET A 205 18.52 -2.61 1.33
CA MET A 205 17.59 -1.86 0.48
C MET A 205 17.53 -0.38 0.85
N TRP A 206 17.57 -0.06 2.15
CA TRP A 206 17.68 1.34 2.58
C TRP A 206 18.96 2.00 2.05
N VAL A 207 20.12 1.34 2.14
CA VAL A 207 21.36 1.90 1.60
C VAL A 207 21.28 2.11 0.09
N ILE A 208 20.74 1.14 -0.66
CA ILE A 208 20.65 1.23 -2.13
C ILE A 208 19.66 2.28 -2.59
N PHE A 209 18.51 2.45 -1.94
CA PHE A 209 17.47 3.36 -2.44
C PHE A 209 17.54 4.75 -1.80
N PHE A 210 17.93 4.83 -0.53
CA PHE A 210 17.93 6.09 0.20
C PHE A 210 19.09 6.99 -0.22
N TRP A 211 20.30 6.43 -0.37
CA TRP A 211 21.47 7.24 -0.73
C TRP A 211 21.36 7.85 -2.13
N PRO A 212 20.94 7.12 -3.18
CA PRO A 212 20.75 7.70 -4.51
C PRO A 212 19.58 8.69 -4.58
N ALA A 213 18.47 8.43 -3.87
CA ALA A 213 17.36 9.38 -3.79
C ALA A 213 17.77 10.68 -3.08
N LEU A 214 18.53 10.56 -1.99
CA LEU A 214 19.12 11.70 -1.28
C LEU A 214 20.13 12.45 -2.17
N TRP A 215 21.00 11.73 -2.89
CA TRP A 215 21.96 12.33 -3.82
C TRP A 215 21.26 13.06 -4.96
N LEU A 216 20.21 12.48 -5.54
CA LEU A 216 19.42 13.11 -6.59
C LEU A 216 18.72 14.37 -6.07
N TYR A 217 18.14 14.31 -4.87
CA TYR A 217 17.56 15.49 -4.21
C TYR A 217 18.60 16.60 -4.03
N VAL A 218 19.80 16.26 -3.53
CA VAL A 218 20.90 17.22 -3.37
C VAL A 218 21.34 17.81 -4.71
N ILE A 219 21.47 17.00 -5.77
CA ILE A 219 21.81 17.49 -7.12
C ILE A 219 20.75 18.48 -7.61
N LEU A 220 19.47 18.13 -7.49
CA LEU A 220 18.37 18.99 -7.90
C LEU A 220 18.37 20.30 -7.11
N GLU A 221 18.61 20.26 -5.81
CA GLU A 221 18.67 21.45 -4.96
C GLU A 221 19.88 22.35 -5.29
N VAL A 222 21.04 21.76 -5.59
CA VAL A 222 22.21 22.52 -6.06
C VAL A 222 21.93 23.12 -7.43
N TYR A 223 21.32 22.39 -8.34
CA TYR A 223 20.94 22.88 -9.66
C TYR A 223 19.98 24.06 -9.56
N THR A 224 18.88 23.94 -8.81
CA THR A 224 17.89 25.00 -8.62
C THR A 224 18.52 26.23 -7.94
N ARG A 225 19.47 26.03 -7.04
CA ARG A 225 20.22 27.12 -6.39
C ARG A 225 21.17 27.82 -7.37
N ILE A 226 21.88 27.09 -8.21
CA ILE A 226 22.73 27.65 -9.27
C ILE A 226 21.88 28.42 -10.29
N ASP A 227 20.76 27.87 -10.69
CA ASP A 227 19.83 28.50 -11.64
C ASP A 227 19.25 29.80 -11.09
N ARG A 228 18.86 29.80 -9.82
CA ARG A 228 18.44 31.02 -9.10
C ARG A 228 19.56 32.07 -9.03
N MET A 229 20.81 31.67 -8.83
CA MET A 229 21.98 32.59 -8.83
C MET A 229 22.29 33.15 -10.23
N ARG A 230 22.07 32.38 -11.30
CA ARG A 230 22.18 32.86 -12.68
C ARG A 230 21.11 33.91 -13.00
N HIS A 231 19.88 33.69 -12.56
CA HIS A 231 18.79 34.66 -12.72
C HIS A 231 18.97 35.93 -11.86
N LEU A 232 19.74 35.86 -10.76
CA LEU A 232 20.09 37.01 -9.90
C LEU A 232 21.31 37.82 -10.39
N GLY A 233 21.90 37.50 -11.55
CA GLY A 233 22.94 38.33 -12.18
C GLY A 233 24.34 38.26 -11.56
N ILE A 234 24.64 37.25 -10.75
CA ILE A 234 25.92 37.15 -9.99
C ILE A 234 27.11 36.70 -10.87
N PHE A 235 26.87 36.26 -12.11
CA PHE A 235 27.92 35.89 -13.07
C PHE A 235 27.95 36.85 -14.27
N THR A 236 28.39 38.10 -14.07
CA THR A 236 28.79 38.97 -15.19
C THR A 236 30.24 38.71 -15.59
N HIS A 237 30.44 38.33 -16.85
CA HIS A 237 31.73 38.11 -17.52
C HIS A 237 32.76 39.22 -17.22
N ARG A 238 33.97 38.87 -16.80
CA ARG A 238 35.14 39.74 -16.97
C ARG A 238 35.69 39.56 -18.39
N PRO A 239 35.93 40.62 -19.18
CA PRO A 239 36.57 40.48 -20.48
C PRO A 239 38.05 40.09 -20.33
N ILE A 240 38.51 39.21 -21.23
CA ILE A 240 39.88 38.72 -21.31
C ILE A 240 40.76 39.84 -21.91
N PRO A 241 41.95 40.16 -21.34
CA PRO A 241 42.82 41.17 -21.93
C PRO A 241 43.50 40.64 -23.20
N GLU A 242 43.50 41.50 -24.23
CA GLU A 242 44.03 41.26 -25.58
C GLU A 242 45.56 41.09 -25.53
N VAL A 243 46.06 39.89 -25.81
CA VAL A 243 47.51 39.61 -25.82
C VAL A 243 48.12 40.03 -27.16
N VAL A 244 49.02 41.01 -27.07
CA VAL A 244 49.82 41.59 -28.14
C VAL A 244 50.57 40.53 -28.95
N ARG A 245 50.43 40.63 -30.29
CA ARG A 245 51.19 39.86 -31.29
C ARG A 245 52.70 40.08 -31.15
N THR A 246 53.48 39.02 -30.94
CA THR A 246 54.87 38.95 -31.42
C THR A 246 55.14 37.61 -32.09
N LYS A 247 55.36 37.67 -33.41
CA LYS A 247 55.87 36.57 -34.26
C LYS A 247 57.31 36.23 -33.84
N LYS A 248 57.66 34.94 -33.76
CA LYS A 248 58.92 34.38 -34.31
C LYS A 248 58.82 32.85 -34.48
N PRO A 249 59.51 32.26 -35.49
CA PRO A 249 59.03 31.08 -36.20
C PRO A 249 59.68 29.75 -35.80
N PHE A 250 58.93 28.70 -36.12
CA PHE A 250 59.30 27.30 -36.42
C PHE A 250 60.78 26.96 -36.61
N VAL A 251 61.22 25.87 -35.95
CA VAL A 251 62.28 24.98 -36.45
C VAL A 251 61.82 23.53 -36.30
N HIS A 252 61.81 22.81 -37.42
CA HIS A 252 61.56 21.38 -37.58
C HIS A 252 62.78 20.54 -37.15
N GLY A 253 62.55 19.37 -36.55
CA GLY A 253 63.52 18.29 -36.43
C GLY A 253 62.79 16.95 -36.22
N SER A 254 62.46 16.27 -37.32
CA SER A 254 62.99 14.96 -37.74
C SER A 254 62.53 13.74 -36.92
N VAL A 255 61.52 13.06 -37.48
CA VAL A 255 61.15 11.63 -37.37
C VAL A 255 62.16 10.86 -38.28
N PRO A 256 62.57 9.57 -38.08
CA PRO A 256 61.68 8.41 -38.23
C PRO A 256 62.15 7.10 -37.50
N PRO A 257 61.70 5.87 -37.87
CA PRO A 257 60.91 5.01 -36.99
C PRO A 257 61.51 3.59 -36.80
N ALA A 258 60.70 2.73 -36.17
CA ALA A 258 60.96 1.34 -35.79
C ALA A 258 61.21 0.32 -36.93
N ALA A 259 62.03 -0.68 -36.62
CA ALA A 259 62.01 -2.10 -37.06
C ALA A 259 63.14 -2.78 -36.26
N GLY A 260 63.01 -3.90 -35.55
CA GLY A 260 62.40 -5.20 -35.86
C GLY A 260 63.30 -6.28 -35.18
N PRO A 261 62.84 -7.53 -35.01
CA PRO A 261 63.18 -8.39 -33.86
C PRO A 261 64.26 -9.45 -34.16
N SER A 262 64.83 -10.10 -33.11
CA SER A 262 65.37 -11.46 -33.23
C SER A 262 65.57 -12.14 -31.86
N LEU A 263 65.14 -13.41 -31.82
CA LEU A 263 65.43 -14.52 -30.90
C LEU A 263 64.62 -14.61 -29.59
#